data_AF-A0A2D9YGX9-F1
#
_entry.id   AF-A0A2D9YGX9-F1
#
_cell.length_a   1.000
_cell.length_b   1.000
_cell.length_c   1.000
_cell.angle_alpha   90.00
_cell.angle_beta   90.00
_cell.angle_gamma   90.00
#
_symmetry.space_group_name_H-M   'P 1'
#
loop_
_entity.id
_entity.type
_entity.pdbx_description
1 polymer ?
#
loop_
_entity_poly.entity_id
_entity_poly.type
_entity_poly.pdbx_seq_one_letter_code
_entity_poly.pdbx_strand_id
1 'polypeptide(L)'
;MYFDIKDLVEFYSDTSLGKRTASSLSKTLNHLFKSGKGEMILGYGFTTPLLKPYLEHFEKAVSLMPSLQGAINWPKSSNNVSILVNEAFWPVETESVDTVL
;
A
#
# COMPACT_ATOMS: atom_id res chain seq x y z
N MET A 1 -13.26 -12.68 -0.67
CA MET A 1 -12.62 -13.20 -1.91
C MET A 1 -11.69 -12.11 -2.40
N TYR A 2 -10.39 -12.41 -2.50
CA TYR A 2 -9.38 -11.46 -3.00
C TYR A 2 -9.19 -11.66 -4.51
N PHE A 3 -8.86 -10.58 -5.22
CA PHE A 3 -8.31 -10.67 -6.57
C PHE A 3 -6.87 -11.18 -6.50
N ASP A 4 -6.43 -11.94 -7.50
CA ASP A 4 -5.03 -12.41 -7.55
C ASP A 4 -4.10 -11.20 -7.70
N ILE A 5 -2.98 -11.22 -6.97
CA ILE A 5 -1.98 -10.16 -7.00
C ILE A 5 -1.45 -9.87 -8.42
N LYS A 6 -1.38 -10.88 -9.29
CA LYS A 6 -0.93 -10.72 -10.69
C LYS A 6 -1.91 -9.88 -11.48
N ASP A 7 -3.21 -10.16 -11.35
CA ASP A 7 -4.27 -9.40 -12.03
C ASP A 7 -4.27 -7.94 -11.59
N LEU A 8 -4.03 -7.70 -10.29
CA LEU A 8 -3.92 -6.34 -9.74
C LEU A 8 -2.69 -5.61 -10.26
N VAL A 9 -1.53 -6.28 -10.30
CA VAL A 9 -0.30 -5.69 -10.86
C VAL A 9 -0.48 -5.36 -12.34
N GLU A 10 -1.02 -6.28 -13.14
CA GLU A 10 -1.29 -6.09 -14.56
C GLU A 10 -2.28 -4.93 -14.77
N PHE A 11 -3.38 -4.91 -14.03
CA PHE A 11 -4.37 -3.85 -14.14
C PHE A 11 -3.77 -2.47 -13.88
N TYR A 12 -3.07 -2.29 -12.76
CA TYR A 12 -2.53 -0.98 -12.36
C TYR A 12 -1.26 -0.57 -13.13
N SER A 13 -0.48 -1.52 -13.64
CA SER A 13 0.81 -1.24 -14.31
C SER A 13 0.71 -1.22 -15.83
N ASP A 14 -0.20 -1.99 -16.42
CA ASP A 14 -0.19 -2.25 -17.86
C ASP A 14 -1.40 -1.62 -18.56
N THR A 15 -2.52 -1.41 -17.86
CA THR A 15 -3.71 -0.79 -18.46
C THR A 15 -3.73 0.74 -18.29
N SER A 16 -4.28 1.43 -19.29
CA SER A 16 -4.51 2.88 -19.21
C SER A 16 -5.57 3.25 -18.17
N LEU A 17 -6.55 2.37 -17.94
CA LEU A 17 -7.59 2.58 -16.95
C LEU A 17 -7.01 2.51 -15.54
N GLY A 18 -6.27 1.45 -15.20
CA GLY A 18 -5.65 1.29 -13.88
C GLY A 18 -4.69 2.43 -13.53
N LYS A 19 -3.88 2.88 -14.49
CA LYS A 19 -3.01 4.07 -14.31
C LYS A 19 -3.79 5.33 -13.97
N ARG A 20 -4.89 5.61 -14.69
CA ARG A 20 -5.75 6.77 -14.44
C ARG A 20 -6.49 6.65 -13.10
N THR A 21 -6.98 5.45 -12.78
CA THR A 21 -7.63 5.16 -11.49
C THR A 21 -6.66 5.44 -10.34
N ALA A 22 -5.45 4.87 -10.36
CA ALA A 22 -4.45 5.11 -9.32
C ALA A 22 -4.09 6.60 -9.21
N SER A 23 -3.92 7.30 -10.34
CA SER A 23 -3.64 8.73 -10.33
C SER A 23 -4.78 9.54 -9.70
N SER A 24 -6.04 9.22 -10.05
CA SER A 24 -7.21 9.90 -9.51
C SER A 24 -7.39 9.67 -8.01
N LEU A 25 -7.22 8.42 -7.55
CA LEU A 25 -7.29 8.08 -6.14
C LEU A 25 -6.13 8.74 -5.38
N SER A 26 -4.90 8.61 -5.87
CA SER A 26 -3.72 9.20 -5.23
C SER A 26 -3.86 10.70 -5.03
N LYS A 27 -4.36 11.44 -6.04
CA LYS A 27 -4.66 12.87 -5.89
C LYS A 27 -5.61 13.15 -4.74
N THR A 28 -6.70 12.39 -4.64
CA THR A 28 -7.70 12.56 -3.59
C THR A 28 -7.12 12.23 -2.20
N LEU A 29 -6.39 11.12 -2.09
CA LEU A 29 -5.78 10.70 -0.83
C LEU A 29 -4.72 11.68 -0.35
N ASN A 30 -3.90 12.23 -1.24
CA ASN A 30 -2.87 13.21 -0.88
C ASN A 30 -3.47 14.53 -0.33
N HIS A 31 -4.74 14.82 -0.61
CA HIS A 31 -5.44 15.94 0.02
C HIS A 31 -5.98 15.62 1.42
N LEU A 32 -6.31 14.35 1.68
CA LEU A 32 -6.86 13.87 2.95
C LEU A 32 -5.76 13.57 3.96
N PHE A 33 -4.75 12.83 3.55
CA PHE A 33 -3.63 12.43 4.40
C PHE A 33 -2.49 13.41 4.22
N LYS A 34 -2.22 14.17 5.28
CA LYS A 34 -1.05 15.03 5.38
C LYS A 34 -0.07 14.33 6.31
N SER A 35 1.15 14.11 5.85
CA SER A 35 2.17 13.39 6.59
C SER A 35 2.87 14.26 7.63
N GLY A 36 3.24 13.66 8.76
CA GLY A 36 4.12 14.22 9.77
C GLY A 36 5.39 13.39 9.99
N LYS A 37 6.44 14.04 10.54
CA LYS A 37 7.60 13.31 11.09
C LYS A 37 7.13 12.44 12.26
N GLY A 38 7.65 11.21 12.38
CA GLY A 38 7.26 10.29 13.45
C GLY A 38 6.06 9.40 13.11
N GLU A 39 5.30 9.71 12.07
CA GLU A 39 4.08 8.97 11.75
C GLU A 39 4.35 7.73 10.88
N MET A 40 3.53 6.70 11.10
CA MET A 40 3.50 5.46 10.34
C MET A 40 2.22 5.34 9.51
N ILE A 41 2.40 4.98 8.24
CA ILE A 41 1.31 4.61 7.34
C ILE A 41 1.36 3.12 7.00
N LEU A 42 0.21 2.48 7.02
CA LEU A 42 0.03 1.07 6.67
C LEU A 42 -0.97 0.97 5.54
N GLY A 43 -0.63 0.26 4.47
CA GLY A 43 -1.60 -0.13 3.45
C GLY A 43 -1.97 -1.59 3.59
N TYR A 44 -3.25 -1.94 3.52
CA TYR A 44 -3.73 -3.32 3.56
C TYR A 44 -4.37 -3.74 2.23
N GLY A 45 -3.96 -4.88 1.68
CA GLY A 45 -4.33 -5.30 0.32
C GLY A 45 -3.39 -4.74 -0.75
N PHE A 46 -3.87 -4.55 -1.98
CA PHE A 46 -3.07 -3.97 -3.07
C PHE A 46 -3.10 -2.44 -3.08
N THR A 47 -2.45 -1.84 -2.10
CA THR A 47 -2.37 -0.38 -1.93
C THR A 47 -1.11 0.24 -2.52
N THR A 48 -0.19 -0.57 -3.07
CA THR A 48 1.11 -0.10 -3.59
C THR A 48 1.04 1.06 -4.59
N PRO A 49 0.04 1.18 -5.51
CA PRO A 49 -0.06 2.33 -6.40
C PRO A 49 -0.39 3.63 -5.67
N LEU A 50 -1.04 3.54 -4.51
CA LEU A 50 -1.49 4.67 -3.69
C LEU A 50 -0.50 4.98 -2.57
N LEU A 51 0.22 3.97 -2.06
CA LEU A 51 1.17 4.09 -0.96
C LEU A 51 2.50 4.74 -1.42
N LYS A 52 2.81 4.66 -2.71
CA LYS A 52 4.09 5.13 -3.29
C LYS A 52 4.50 6.56 -2.90
N PRO A 53 3.62 7.59 -2.98
CA PRO A 53 3.99 8.94 -2.58
C PRO A 53 4.40 9.02 -1.10
N TYR A 54 3.81 8.20 -0.24
CA TYR A 54 4.02 8.25 1.20
C TYR A 54 5.32 7.64 1.68
N LEU A 55 6.02 6.87 0.84
CA LEU A 55 7.34 6.30 1.14
C LEU A 55 8.39 7.37 1.51
N GLU A 56 8.24 8.59 0.98
CA GLU A 56 9.16 9.71 1.25
C GLU A 56 8.63 10.68 2.33
N HIS A 57 7.36 10.54 2.70
CA HIS A 57 6.63 11.54 3.48
C HIS A 57 6.36 11.08 4.92
N PHE A 58 6.17 9.79 5.13
CA PHE A 58 6.03 9.17 6.44
C PHE A 58 7.37 8.60 6.91
N GLU A 59 7.56 8.48 8.23
CA GLU A 59 8.77 7.87 8.77
C GLU A 59 8.80 6.36 8.49
N LYS A 60 7.63 5.72 8.56
CA LYS A 60 7.45 4.29 8.27
C LYS A 60 6.27 4.10 7.34
N ALA A 61 6.48 3.33 6.29
CA ALA A 61 5.43 2.92 5.37
C ALA A 61 5.52 1.41 5.18
N VAL A 62 4.41 0.70 5.39
CA VAL A 62 4.34 -0.77 5.22
C VAL A 62 3.15 -1.15 4.36
N SER A 63 3.29 -2.21 3.55
CA SER A 63 2.20 -2.78 2.76
C SER A 63 1.92 -4.20 3.23
N LEU A 64 0.84 -4.37 3.98
CA LEU A 64 0.34 -5.67 4.39
C LEU A 64 -0.50 -6.28 3.27
N MET A 65 -0.10 -7.45 2.79
CA MET A 65 -0.76 -8.15 1.69
C MET A 65 -1.41 -9.44 2.22
N PRO A 66 -2.74 -9.59 2.09
CA PRO A 66 -3.45 -10.79 2.55
C PRO A 66 -2.91 -12.06 1.90
N SER A 67 -2.78 -13.13 2.69
CA SER A 67 -2.22 -14.40 2.22
C SER A 67 -2.97 -14.98 1.01
N LEU A 68 -4.30 -14.82 0.96
CA LEU A 68 -5.14 -15.31 -0.14
C LEU A 68 -5.04 -14.45 -1.41
N GLN A 69 -4.60 -13.19 -1.29
CA GLN A 69 -4.35 -12.30 -2.43
C GLN A 69 -3.00 -12.60 -3.07
N GLY A 70 -2.01 -12.97 -2.25
CA GLY A 70 -0.59 -13.04 -2.63
C GLY A 70 0.14 -11.72 -2.37
N ALA A 71 1.47 -11.74 -2.48
CA ALA A 71 2.31 -10.56 -2.25
C ALA A 71 3.35 -10.35 -3.35
N ILE A 72 3.81 -9.11 -3.48
CA ILE A 72 4.94 -8.72 -4.33
C ILE A 72 6.07 -8.14 -3.50
N ASN A 73 7.30 -8.25 -4.01
CA ASN A 73 8.41 -7.45 -3.52
C ASN A 73 8.22 -6.00 -4.01
N TRP A 74 8.03 -5.07 -3.09
CA TRP A 74 7.79 -3.66 -3.40
C TRP A 74 8.26 -2.74 -2.26
N PRO A 75 8.81 -1.56 -2.59
CA PRO A 75 9.09 -1.02 -3.93
C PRO A 75 10.29 -1.66 -4.63
N LYS A 76 10.32 -1.66 -5.97
CA LYS A 76 11.44 -2.22 -6.75
C LYS A 76 12.75 -1.42 -6.64
N SER A 77 12.66 -0.14 -6.28
CA SER A 77 13.79 0.81 -6.30
C SER A 77 14.44 1.04 -4.93
N SER A 78 13.92 0.42 -3.87
CA SER A 78 14.46 0.55 -2.51
C SER A 78 14.16 -0.70 -1.70
N ASN A 79 14.38 -0.65 -0.38
CA ASN A 79 14.11 -1.79 0.49
C ASN A 79 12.64 -2.17 0.45
N ASN A 80 12.38 -3.48 0.41
CA ASN A 80 11.03 -4.01 0.43
C ASN A 80 10.31 -3.62 1.73
N VAL A 81 9.08 -3.15 1.58
CA VAL A 81 8.17 -2.83 2.69
C VAL A 81 6.87 -3.64 2.63
N SER A 82 6.81 -4.63 1.73
CA SER A 82 5.65 -5.50 1.58
C SER A 82 5.77 -6.76 2.43
N ILE A 83 4.67 -7.13 3.10
CA ILE A 83 4.63 -8.25 4.05
C ILE A 83 3.40 -9.10 3.72
N LEU A 84 3.59 -10.40 3.47
CA LEU A 84 2.47 -11.34 3.37
C LEU A 84 1.95 -11.63 4.78
N VAL A 85 0.66 -11.40 5.02
CA VAL A 85 0.07 -11.52 6.36
C VAL A 85 -1.19 -12.36 6.37
N ASN A 86 -1.47 -12.96 7.53
CA ASN A 86 -2.82 -13.41 7.86
C ASN A 86 -3.65 -12.18 8.29
N GLU A 87 -4.86 -12.09 7.77
CA GLU A 87 -5.78 -10.97 7.96
C GLU A 87 -6.17 -10.75 9.41
N ALA A 88 -6.17 -11.82 10.22
CA ALA A 88 -6.46 -11.79 11.64
C ALA A 88 -5.23 -11.53 12.52
N PHE A 89 -4.02 -11.51 11.95
CA PHE A 89 -2.76 -11.41 12.69
C PHE A 89 -1.80 -10.44 11.99
N TRP A 90 -2.04 -9.15 12.15
CA TRP A 90 -1.14 -8.13 11.62
C TRP A 90 0.10 -8.00 12.49
N PRO A 91 1.30 -7.86 11.91
CA PRO A 91 2.56 -7.76 12.65
C PRO A 91 2.82 -6.32 13.13
N VAL A 92 1.81 -5.70 13.73
CA VAL A 92 1.87 -4.35 14.29
C VAL A 92 1.19 -4.35 15.65
N GLU A 93 1.66 -3.48 16.54
CA GLU A 93 1.06 -3.33 17.86
C GLU A 93 -0.24 -2.51 17.77
N THR A 94 -1.05 -2.61 18.81
CA THR A 94 -2.26 -1.79 18.92
C THR A 94 -1.86 -0.32 19.05
N GLU A 95 -2.57 0.59 18.37
CA GLU A 95 -2.28 2.04 18.36
C GLU A 95 -0.90 2.44 17.80
N SER A 96 -0.19 1.55 17.10
CA SER A 96 1.14 1.85 16.54
C SER A 96 1.12 2.39 15.11
N VAL A 97 -0.06 2.67 14.55
CA VAL A 97 -0.25 3.08 13.16
C VAL A 97 -1.15 4.31 13.11
N ASP A 98 -0.64 5.40 12.55
CA ASP A 98 -1.35 6.69 12.48
C ASP A 98 -2.33 6.75 11.30
N THR A 99 -2.03 6.05 10.21
CA THR A 99 -2.89 6.03 9.01
C THR A 99 -2.95 4.63 8.40
N VAL A 100 -4.17 4.19 8.07
CA VAL A 100 -4.42 2.92 7.36
C VAL A 100 -5.09 3.20 6.01
N LEU A 101 -4.54 2.61 4.94
CA LEU A 101 -5.03 2.63 3.56
C LEU A 101 -5.61 1.27 3.13
#